data_AF-A0A924Q818-F1
#
_entry.id   AF-A0A924Q818-F1
#
_cell.length_a   1.000
_cell.length_b   1.000
_cell.length_c   1.000
_cell.angle_alpha   90.00
_cell.angle_beta   90.00
_cell.angle_gamma   90.00
#
_symmetry.space_group_name_H-M   'P 1'
#
loop_
_entity.id
_entity.type
_entity.pdbx_description
1 polymer ?
#
loop_
_entity_poly.entity_id
_entity_poly.type
_entity_poly.pdbx_seq_one_letter_code
_entity_poly.pdbx_strand_id
1 'polypeptide(L)' 'MQVQPRIEILLDEVIKKKASDLHLQVGLPPMLRIDGALLPVTSADALDEEGIESLIFAILDEDQKQ' A
#
# COMPACT_ATOMS: atom_id res chain seq x y z
N MET A 1 -7.90 5.72 -16.76
CA MET A 1 -8.31 6.13 -15.40
C MET A 1 -7.51 5.26 -14.47
N GLN A 2 -6.54 5.84 -13.76
CA GLN A 2 -5.77 5.08 -12.78
C GLN A 2 -6.70 4.82 -11.59
N VAL A 3 -6.89 3.55 -11.25
CA VAL A 3 -7.69 3.17 -10.10
C VAL A 3 -6.79 3.35 -8.89
N GLN A 4 -7.05 4.38 -8.09
CA GLN A 4 -6.36 4.54 -6.80
C GLN A 4 -6.66 3.31 -5.93
N PRO A 5 -5.63 2.62 -5.41
CA PRO A 5 -5.84 1.49 -4.53
C PRO A 5 -6.44 1.96 -3.20
N ARG A 6 -7.24 1.11 -2.57
CA ARG A 6 -7.74 1.34 -1.21
C ARG A 6 -6.89 0.55 -0.22
N ILE A 7 -6.59 1.14 0.94
CA ILE A 7 -5.67 0.54 1.91
C ILE A 7 -6.16 -0.83 2.40
N GLU A 8 -7.47 -1.01 2.56
CA GLU A 8 -8.07 -2.27 3.01
C GLU A 8 -7.83 -3.39 2.00
N ILE A 9 -7.86 -3.08 0.70
CA ILE A 9 -7.56 -4.06 -0.36
C ILE A 9 -6.09 -4.47 -0.30
N LEU A 10 -5.18 -3.51 -0.10
CA LEU A 10 -3.75 -3.80 0.00
C LEU A 10 -3.43 -4.65 1.23
N LEU A 11 -4.05 -4.35 2.37
CA LEU A 11 -3.92 -5.14 3.60
C LEU A 11 -4.53 -6.54 3.45
N ASP A 12 -5.66 -6.68 2.76
CA ASP A 12 -6.22 -8.00 2.41
C ASP A 12 -5.24 -8.82 1.56
N GLU A 13 -4.57 -8.19 0.60
CA GLU A 13 -3.56 -8.86 -0.24
C GLU A 13 -2.34 -9.32 0.56
N VAL A 14 -1.92 -8.54 1.58
CA VAL A 14 -0.88 -8.96 2.53
C VAL A 14 -1.25 -10.30 3.17
N ILE A 15 -2.47 -10.41 3.68
CA ILE A 15 -2.96 -11.63 4.35
C ILE A 15 -3.07 -12.78 3.35
N LYS A 16 -3.75 -12.57 2.21
CA LYS A 16 -3.97 -13.61 1.19
C LYS A 16 -2.67 -14.18 0.66
N LYS A 17 -1.66 -13.33 0.46
CA LYS A 17 -0.35 -13.74 -0.06
C LYS A 17 0.65 -14.13 1.03
N LYS A 18 0.24 -14.11 2.30
CA LYS A 18 1.10 -14.39 3.46
C LYS A 18 2.37 -13.52 3.46
N ALA A 19 2.23 -12.27 3.03
CA ALA A 19 3.30 -11.30 3.08
C ALA A 19 3.56 -10.88 4.54
N SER A 20 4.82 -10.57 4.86
CA SER A 20 5.18 -10.03 6.17
C SER A 20 4.91 -8.54 6.27
N ASP A 21 5.10 -7.80 5.17
CA ASP A 21 5.05 -6.35 5.14
C ASP A 21 4.39 -5.83 3.87
N LEU A 22 3.71 -4.69 4.00
CA LEU A 22 3.29 -3.81 2.91
C LEU A 22 4.18 -2.58 2.90
N HIS A 23 4.85 -2.32 1.78
CA HIS A 23 5.70 -1.16 1.57
C HIS A 23 5.02 -0.19 0.61
N LEU A 24 4.94 1.08 1.01
CA LEU A 24 4.39 2.19 0.22
C LEU A 24 5.51 3.21 0.00
N GLN A 25 5.81 3.54 -1.25
CA GLN A 25 6.89 4.47 -1.62
C GLN A 25 6.54 5.22 -2.91
N VAL A 26 6.83 6.52 -2.93
CA VAL A 26 6.60 7.38 -4.11
C VAL A 26 7.41 6.87 -5.30
N GLY A 27 6.79 6.83 -6.47
CA GLY A 27 7.39 6.38 -7.72
C GLY A 27 7.41 4.86 -7.92
N LEU A 28 6.92 4.09 -6.94
CA LEU A 28 6.80 2.64 -7.02
C LEU A 28 5.34 2.20 -6.77
N PRO A 29 4.90 1.07 -7.34
CA PRO A 29 3.64 0.47 -6.91
C PRO A 29 3.77 -0.01 -5.46
N PRO A 30 2.64 -0.26 -4.76
CA PRO A 30 2.67 -0.95 -3.48
C PRO A 30 3.45 -2.26 -3.59
N MET A 31 4.37 -2.51 -2.65
CA MET A 31 5.23 -3.69 -2.65
C MET A 31 4.90 -4.57 -1.46
N LEU A 32 4.88 -5.88 -1.67
CA LEU A 32 4.71 -6.89 -0.62
C LEU A 32 6.04 -7.59 -0.35
N ARG A 33 6.39 -7.79 0.92
CA ARG A 33 7.50 -8.66 1.29
C ARG A 33 7.01 -10.08 1.51
N ILE A 34 7.41 -11.01 0.65
CA ILE A 34 7.04 -12.43 0.72
C ILE A 34 8.32 -13.25 0.70
N ASP A 35 8.53 -14.09 1.71
CA ASP A 35 9.72 -14.93 1.87
C ASP A 35 11.06 -14.15 1.70
N GLY A 36 11.07 -12.90 2.19
CA GLY A 36 12.23 -12.00 2.13
C GLY A 36 12.37 -11.20 0.83
N ALA A 37 11.61 -11.52 -0.23
CA ALA A 37 11.63 -10.80 -1.49
C ALA A 37 10.54 -9.72 -1.57
N LEU A 38 10.86 -8.58 -2.20
CA LEU A 38 9.87 -7.52 -2.49
C LEU A 38 9.23 -7.77 -3.86
N LEU A 39 7.92 -7.92 -3.89
CA LEU A 39 7.12 -8.15 -5.10
C LEU A 39 6.05 -7.06 -5.27
N PRO A 40 5.85 -6.50 -6.48
CA PRO A 40 4.86 -5.46 -6.71
C PRO A 40 3.43 -6.03 -6.68
N VAL A 41 2.49 -5.22 -6.21
CA VAL A 41 1.05 -5.46 -6.40
C VAL A 41 0.70 -5.09 -7.83
N THR A 42 0.62 -6.08 -8.73
CA THR A 42 0.45 -5.88 -10.17
C THR A 42 -0.86 -5.21 -10.59
N SER A 43 -1.84 -5.14 -9.70
CA SER A 43 -3.13 -4.48 -9.93
C SER A 43 -3.13 -2.99 -9.57
N ALA A 44 -2.01 -2.45 -9.08
CA ALA A 44 -1.87 -1.08 -8.66
C ALA A 44 -0.72 -0.40 -9.42
N ASP A 45 -0.94 0.86 -9.79
CA ASP A 45 0.07 1.69 -10.45
C ASP A 45 1.07 2.26 -9.43
N ALA A 46 2.11 2.91 -9.96
CA ALA A 46 3.05 3.65 -9.12
C ALA A 46 2.34 4.74 -8.30
N LEU A 47 2.71 4.83 -7.02
CA LEU A 47 2.15 5.79 -6.08
C LEU A 47 2.81 7.16 -6.26
N ASP A 48 2.02 8.22 -6.20
CA ASP A 48 2.47 9.59 -6.01
C ASP A 48 2.32 10.00 -4.54
N GLU A 49 2.70 11.25 -4.22
CA GLU A 49 2.62 11.78 -2.86
C GLU A 49 1.18 11.80 -2.33
N GLU A 50 0.23 12.27 -3.15
CA GLU A 50 -1.20 12.34 -2.80
C GLU A 50 -1.80 10.95 -2.56
N GLY A 51 -1.43 9.96 -3.38
CA GLY A 51 -1.86 8.58 -3.24
C GLY A 51 -1.36 7.94 -1.94
N ILE A 52 -0.11 8.21 -1.54
CA ILE A 52 0.42 7.72 -0.27
C ILE A 52 -0.28 8.40 0.91
N GLU A 53 -0.42 9.72 0.89
CA GLU A 53 -1.09 10.47 1.95
C GLU A 53 -2.53 9.95 2.17
N SER A 54 -3.25 9.73 1.07
CA SER A 54 -4.62 9.16 1.09
C SER A 54 -4.66 7.76 1.71
N LEU A 55 -3.69 6.89 1.37
CA LEU A 55 -3.60 5.53 1.92
C LEU A 55 -3.28 5.53 3.42
N ILE A 56 -2.38 6.41 3.86
CA ILE A 56 -1.97 6.51 5.26
C ILE A 56 -3.08 7.13 6.10
N PHE A 57 -3.69 8.23 5.67
CA PHE A 57 -4.77 8.87 6.42
C PHE A 57 -6.05 8.04 6.51
N ALA A 58 -6.24 7.04 5.65
CA ALA A 58 -7.32 6.08 5.77
C ALA A 58 -7.18 5.14 6.98
N ILE A 59 -5.98 5.00 7.57
CA ILE A 59 -5.73 4.15 8.74
C ILE A 59 -5.39 4.91 10.03
N LEU A 60 -5.08 6.20 9.93
CA LEU A 60 -4.76 7.03 11.08
C LEU A 60 -6.02 7.65 11.68
N ASP A 61 -6.12 7.64 13.01
CA ASP A 61 -7.06 8.49 13.74
C ASP A 61 -6.57 9.94 13.83
N GLU A 62 -7.40 10.83 14.37
CA GLU A 62 -7.07 12.26 14.46
C GLU A 62 -5.87 12.54 15.38
N ASP A 63 -5.67 11.73 16.42
CA ASP A 63 -4.54 11.89 17.34
C ASP A 63 -3.22 11.47 16.68
N GLN A 64 -3.26 10.49 15.77
CA GLN A 64 -2.10 10.00 15.02
C GLN A 64 -1.69 10.88 13.83
N LYS A 65 -2.54 11.82 13.42
CA LYS A 65 -2.23 12.77 12.33
C LYS A 65 -1.47 14.01 12.80
N GLN A 66 -1.36 14.22 14.12
CA GLN A 66 -0.60 15.33 14.74
C GLN A 66 0.85 14.98 15.01
#